data_AF-A0A965F9T2-F1
#
_entry.id   AF-A0A965F9T2-F1
#
_cell.length_a   1.000
_cell.length_b   1.000
_cell.length_c   1.000
_cell.angle_alpha   90.00
_cell.angle_beta   90.00
_cell.angle_gamma   90.00
#
_symmetry.space_group_name_H-M   'P 1'
#
loop_
_entity.id
_entity.type
_entity.pdbx_description
1 polymer ?
#
loop_
_entity_poly.entity_id
_entity_poly.type
_entity_poly.pdbx_seq_one_letter_code
_entity_poly.pdbx_strand_id
1 'polypeptide(L)' 'SATIADYWFNFARSGNPNAPGLPEWPTYDPANDAVQVFDAQVRNAIHPRSAQMDRIEAIATQ' A
#
# COMPACT_ATOMS: atom_id res chain seq x y z
N SER A 1 -0.12 -1.32 -16.56
CA SER A 1 1.12 -1.83 -15.93
C SER A 1 0.89 -3.27 -15.54
N ALA A 2 1.74 -4.22 -15.98
CA ALA A 2 1.61 -5.64 -15.63
C ALA A 2 1.75 -5.87 -14.12
N THR A 3 2.69 -5.17 -13.48
CA THR A 3 2.98 -5.28 -12.04
C THR A 3 1.77 -5.06 -11.13
N ILE A 4 0.93 -4.06 -11.41
CA ILE A 4 -0.28 -3.81 -10.61
C ILE A 4 -1.29 -4.96 -10.78
N ALA A 5 -1.46 -5.44 -12.00
CA ALA A 5 -2.36 -6.55 -12.28
C ALA A 5 -1.90 -7.85 -11.59
N ASP A 6 -0.59 -8.12 -11.57
CA ASP A 6 -0.02 -9.29 -10.90
C ASP A 6 -0.33 -9.32 -9.40
N TYR A 7 -0.12 -8.19 -8.69
CA TYR A 7 -0.47 -8.09 -7.28
C TYR A 7 -1.97 -8.36 -7.03
N TRP A 8 -2.85 -7.74 -7.82
CA TRP A 8 -4.30 -7.91 -7.66
C TRP A 8 -4.75 -9.33 -7.97
N PHE A 9 -4.19 -9.97 -9.00
CA PHE A 9 -4.49 -11.35 -9.35
C PHE A 9 -4.05 -12.32 -8.23
N ASN A 10 -2.83 -12.17 -7.71
CA ASN A 10 -2.33 -13.00 -6.61
C ASN A 10 -3.17 -12.84 -5.34
N PHE A 11 -3.55 -11.60 -5.04
CA PHE A 11 -4.43 -11.30 -3.91
C PHE A 11 -5.80 -11.96 -4.08
N ALA A 12 -6.44 -11.82 -5.24
CA ALA A 12 -7.74 -12.46 -5.51
C ALA A 12 -7.67 -14.00 -5.41
N ARG A 13 -6.52 -14.60 -5.78
CA ARG A 13 -6.30 -16.04 -5.73
C ARG A 13 -6.08 -16.58 -4.31
N SER A 14 -5.33 -15.86 -3.46
CA SER A 14 -4.75 -16.43 -2.23
C SER A 14 -4.85 -15.55 -0.98
N GLY A 15 -5.31 -14.31 -1.12
CA GLY A 15 -5.24 -13.28 -0.08
C GLY A 15 -3.84 -12.69 0.14
N ASN A 16 -2.80 -13.23 -0.52
CA ASN A 16 -1.46 -12.68 -0.50
C ASN A 16 -1.11 -12.08 -1.88
N PRO A 17 -0.80 -10.78 -1.97
CA PRO A 17 -0.49 -10.14 -3.25
C PRO A 17 0.93 -10.50 -3.77
N ASN A 18 1.83 -10.99 -2.91
CA ASN A 18 3.25 -11.15 -3.20
C ASN A 18 3.55 -12.33 -4.15
N ALA A 19 4.56 -12.17 -5.00
CA ALA A 19 5.11 -13.20 -5.86
C ALA A 19 6.61 -12.95 -6.16
N PRO A 20 7.38 -13.97 -6.57
CA PRO A 20 8.77 -13.79 -6.96
C PRO A 20 8.94 -12.70 -8.04
N GLY A 21 9.91 -11.81 -7.84
CA GLY A 21 10.20 -10.71 -8.77
C GLY A 21 9.38 -9.44 -8.55
N LEU A 22 8.39 -9.46 -7.66
CA LEU A 22 7.68 -8.26 -7.21
C LEU A 22 8.34 -7.69 -5.95
N PRO A 23 8.37 -6.35 -5.78
CA PRO A 23 8.65 -5.76 -4.47
C PRO A 23 7.74 -6.33 -3.39
N GLU A 24 8.25 -6.48 -2.17
CA GLU A 24 7.42 -6.97 -1.08
C GLU A 24 6.36 -5.94 -0.69
N TRP A 25 5.11 -6.39 -0.62
CA TRP A 25 3.97 -5.67 -0.04
C TRP A 25 3.62 -6.34 1.29
N PRO A 26 4.13 -5.82 2.42
CA PRO A 26 3.86 -6.39 3.74
C PRO A 26 2.41 -6.19 4.16
N THR A 27 1.95 -7.01 5.10
CA THR A 27 0.67 -6.80 5.80
C THR A 27 0.67 -5.43 6.47
N TYR A 28 -0.45 -4.73 6.38
CA TYR A 28 -0.59 -3.43 7.01
C TYR A 28 -0.47 -3.53 8.54
N ASP A 29 0.37 -2.66 9.11
CA ASP A 29 0.57 -2.47 10.54
C ASP A 29 0.34 -0.99 10.90
N PRO A 30 -0.69 -0.66 11.70
CA PRO A 30 -0.98 0.71 12.11
C PRO A 30 0.18 1.41 12.83
N ALA A 31 1.10 0.66 13.46
CA ALA A 31 2.24 1.26 14.16
C ALA A 31 3.31 1.82 13.20
N ASN A 32 3.40 1.24 11.99
CA ASN A 32 4.40 1.59 11.00
C ASN A 32 3.81 2.34 9.80
N ASP A 33 2.48 2.32 9.63
CA ASP A 33 1.69 3.00 8.57
C ASP A 33 2.39 2.94 7.20
N ALA A 34 2.90 1.76 6.86
CA ALA A 34 3.61 1.53 5.62
C ALA A 34 2.62 1.19 4.50
N VAL A 35 2.81 1.80 3.33
CA VAL A 35 1.97 1.62 2.15
C VAL A 35 2.77 1.16 0.95
N GLN A 36 2.09 0.49 0.03
CA GLN A 36 2.63 0.20 -1.30
C GLN A 36 2.40 1.40 -2.22
N VAL A 37 3.48 2.02 -2.69
CA VAL A 37 3.43 3.14 -3.62
C VAL A 37 3.57 2.59 -5.05
N PHE A 38 2.50 2.73 -5.82
CA PHE A 38 2.48 2.43 -7.25
C PHE A 38 2.84 3.67 -8.06
N ASP A 39 4.10 3.79 -8.43
CA ASP A 39 4.67 4.86 -9.23
C ASP A 39 5.57 4.25 -10.33
N ALA A 40 6.38 5.06 -11.03
CA ALA A 40 7.39 4.59 -11.98
C ALA A 40 8.29 3.48 -11.40
N GLN A 41 8.57 3.55 -10.10
CA GLN A 41 9.10 2.45 -9.31
C GLN A 41 8.12 2.08 -8.19
N VAL A 42 7.72 0.81 -8.20
CA VAL A 42 6.90 0.24 -7.14
C VAL A 42 7.75 -0.02 -5.92
N ARG A 43 7.33 0.48 -4.76
CA ARG A 43 8.08 0.37 -3.50
C ARG A 43 7.15 0.42 -2.29
N ASN A 44 7.64 -0.10 -1.17
CA ASN A 44 7.07 0.17 0.13
C ASN A 44 7.62 1.50 0.68
N ALA A 45 6.79 2.28 1.38
CA ALA A 45 7.19 3.50 2.07
C ALA A 45 6.24 3.80 3.24
N ILE A 46 6.72 4.51 4.27
CA ILE A 46 5.84 5.13 5.26
C ILE A 46 4.86 6.06 4.53
N HIS A 47 3.59 6.04 4.93
CA HIS A 47 2.51 6.75 4.28
C HIS A 47 2.88 8.22 4.00
N PRO A 48 3.10 8.62 2.74
CA PRO A 48 3.72 9.90 2.42
C PRO A 48 2.82 11.11 2.68
N ARG A 49 1.54 10.89 2.97
CA ARG A 49 0.54 11.93 3.22
C ARG A 49 -0.19 11.75 4.55
N SER A 50 0.39 11.04 5.52
CA SER A 50 -0.29 10.69 6.79
C SER A 50 -0.76 11.95 7.52
N ALA A 51 0.16 12.90 7.74
CA ALA A 51 -0.15 14.18 8.38
C ALA A 51 -1.24 15.01 7.67
N GLN A 52 -1.44 14.83 6.36
CA GLN A 52 -2.55 15.50 5.66
C GLN A 52 -3.87 14.77 5.93
N MET A 53 -3.86 13.44 5.93
CA MET A 53 -5.06 12.64 6.21
C MET A 53 -5.52 12.84 7.64
N ASP A 54 -4.60 12.87 8.61
CA ASP A 54 -4.91 13.18 10.02
C ASP A 54 -5.63 14.53 10.15
N ARG A 55 -5.21 15.54 9.37
CA ARG A 55 -5.87 16.85 9.34
C ARG A 55 -7.28 16.78 8.75
N ILE A 56 -7.48 16.00 7.69
CA ILE A 56 -8.81 15.85 7.07
C ILE A 56 -9.75 15.11 8.02
N GLU A 57 -9.27 14.06 8.68
CA GLU A 57 -10.04 13.30 9.67
C GLU A 57 -10.44 14.18 10.87
N ALA A 58 -9.51 14.99 11.38
CA ALA A 58 -9.81 15.93 12.47
C ALA A 58 -10.89 16.96 12.11
N ILE A 59 -10.96 17.39 10.84
CA ILE A 59 -12.01 18.31 10.36
C ILE A 59 -13.33 17.55 10.16
N ALA A 60 -13.29 16.34 9.60
CA ALA A 60 -14.48 15.55 9.29
C ALA A 60 -15.21 15.00 10.53
N THR A 61 -14.52 14.93 11.67
CA THR A 61 -15.05 14.39 12.94
C THR A 61 -15.53 15.50 13.90
N GLN A 62 -15.55 16.75 13.44
CA GLN A 62 -16.07 17.92 14.16
C GLN A 62 -17.50 18.23 13.69
#